data_AF-A0A7Y4W4C3-F1
#
_entry.id   AF-A0A7Y4W4C3-F1
#
_cell.length_a   1.000
_cell.length_b   1.000
_cell.length_c   1.000
_cell.angle_alpha   90.00
_cell.angle_beta   90.00
_cell.angle_gamma   90.00
#
_symmetry.space_group_name_H-M   'P 1'
#
loop_
_entity.id
_entity.type
_entity.pdbx_description
1 polymer ?
#
loop_
_entity_poly.entity_id
_entity_poly.type
_entity_poly.pdbx_seq_one_letter_code
_entity_poly.pdbx_strand_id
1 'polypeptide(L)'
;MNLGKKLTLIVLTSVALVAAPAGFGVYYSAKHQLLLNKKAELSAEVKKQASLTHQTLAAYEYHLTSLAHTLSKELKAPPQAYETLHFDALFEKNADGVWRNQRDIYNGNNEAGVFIPPHVKLTAQKKSLHLRSKRVIDAFSSAIPSSTGNVWLLTHDQSEIIFDHLYPNFVFEMTPDTNYSNTPWM
;
A
#
# COMPACT_ATOMS: atom_id res chain seq x y z
N MET A 1 17.17 -29.19 74.66
CA MET A 1 16.64 -28.24 73.64
C MET A 1 15.62 -27.32 74.33
N ASN A 2 15.86 -26.01 74.36
CA ASN A 2 15.20 -25.04 75.25
C ASN A 2 13.71 -24.80 74.87
N LEU A 3 12.81 -24.73 75.85
CA LEU A 3 11.34 -24.66 75.65
C LEU A 3 10.92 -23.49 74.74
N GLY A 4 11.59 -22.34 74.89
CA GLY A 4 11.38 -21.17 74.03
C GLY A 4 11.65 -21.42 72.54
N LYS A 5 12.66 -22.23 72.20
CA LYS A 5 12.97 -22.58 70.79
C LYS A 5 11.85 -23.41 70.16
N LYS A 6 11.16 -24.26 70.93
CA LYS A 6 10.03 -25.07 70.45
C LYS A 6 8.79 -24.21 70.18
N LEU A 7 8.50 -23.26 71.07
CA LEU A 7 7.38 -22.32 70.90
C LEU A 7 7.59 -21.40 69.69
N THR A 8 8.79 -20.85 69.51
CA THR A 8 9.11 -20.02 68.33
C THR A 8 8.96 -20.82 67.04
N LEU A 9 9.39 -22.09 67.01
CA LEU A 9 9.24 -22.94 65.83
C LEU A 9 7.78 -23.18 65.48
N ILE A 10 6.92 -23.47 66.47
CA ILE A 10 5.47 -23.69 66.26
C ILE A 10 4.81 -22.42 65.71
N VAL A 11 5.11 -21.24 66.28
CA VAL A 11 4.56 -19.98 65.80
C VAL A 11 5.01 -19.70 64.37
N LEU A 12 6.30 -19.88 64.06
CA LEU A 12 6.83 -19.68 62.71
C LEU A 12 6.21 -20.64 61.70
N THR A 13 6.05 -21.93 62.04
CA THR A 13 5.44 -22.91 61.14
C THR A 13 3.96 -22.65 60.95
N SER A 14 3.20 -22.27 61.99
CA SER A 14 1.78 -21.89 61.86
C SER A 14 1.58 -20.65 60.98
N VAL A 15 2.42 -19.62 61.14
CA VAL A 15 2.37 -18.43 60.28
C VAL A 15 2.72 -18.80 58.83
N ALA A 16 3.77 -19.60 58.63
CA ALA A 16 4.16 -20.05 57.29
C ALA A 16 3.08 -20.91 56.62
N LEU A 17 2.40 -21.77 57.38
CA LEU A 17 1.35 -22.67 56.87
C LEU A 17 0.12 -21.90 56.36
N VAL A 18 -0.15 -20.71 56.90
CA VAL A 18 -1.26 -19.85 56.47
C VAL A 18 -0.80 -18.85 55.40
N ALA A 19 0.35 -18.22 55.60
CA ALA A 19 0.86 -17.19 54.72
C ALA A 19 1.28 -17.74 53.34
N ALA A 20 1.86 -18.95 53.28
CA ALA A 20 2.31 -19.52 52.02
C ALA A 20 1.15 -19.88 51.08
N PRO A 21 0.09 -20.61 51.49
CA PRO A 21 -1.07 -20.87 50.63
C PRO A 21 -1.84 -19.60 50.26
N ALA A 22 -1.98 -18.64 51.19
CA ALA A 22 -2.61 -17.36 50.90
C ALA A 22 -1.82 -16.57 49.86
N GLY A 23 -0.50 -16.47 50.01
CA GLY A 23 0.39 -15.83 49.03
C GLY A 23 0.35 -16.52 47.67
N PHE A 24 0.29 -17.85 47.64
CA PHE A 24 0.18 -18.63 46.41
C PHE A 24 -1.17 -18.39 45.70
N GLY A 25 -2.26 -18.32 46.47
CA GLY A 25 -3.60 -18.02 45.96
C GLY A 25 -3.70 -16.61 45.38
N VAL A 26 -3.16 -15.61 46.07
CA VAL A 26 -3.10 -14.22 45.59
C VAL A 26 -2.25 -14.14 44.32
N TYR A 27 -1.07 -14.77 44.31
CA TYR A 27 -0.20 -14.79 43.13
C TYR A 27 -0.89 -15.43 41.92
N TYR A 28 -1.53 -16.59 42.09
CA TYR A 28 -2.19 -17.29 40.99
C TYR A 28 -3.40 -16.49 40.47
N SER A 29 -4.18 -15.90 41.37
CA SER A 29 -5.31 -15.03 41.03
C SER A 29 -4.85 -13.79 40.25
N ALA A 30 -3.84 -13.08 40.77
CA ALA A 30 -3.28 -11.89 40.11
C ALA A 30 -2.67 -12.24 38.75
N LYS A 31 -1.94 -13.35 38.65
CA LYS A 31 -1.40 -13.87 37.37
C LYS A 31 -2.51 -14.18 36.39
N HIS A 32 -3.58 -14.84 36.83
CA HIS A 32 -4.70 -15.20 35.97
C HIS A 32 -5.44 -13.96 35.45
N GLN A 33 -5.74 -12.98 36.33
CA GLN A 33 -6.37 -11.72 35.93
C GLN A 33 -5.48 -10.92 34.97
N LEU A 34 -4.17 -10.85 35.23
CA LEU A 34 -3.23 -10.18 34.34
C LEU A 34 -3.23 -10.81 32.95
N LEU A 35 -3.22 -12.14 32.87
CA LEU A 35 -3.27 -12.87 31.59
C LEU A 35 -4.59 -12.64 30.85
N LEU A 36 -5.72 -12.66 31.56
CA LEU A 36 -7.03 -12.38 30.96
C LEU A 36 -7.10 -10.95 30.41
N ASN A 37 -6.63 -9.97 31.18
CA ASN A 37 -6.61 -8.57 30.77
C ASN A 37 -5.70 -8.36 29.56
N LYS A 38 -4.49 -8.94 29.57
CA LYS A 38 -3.56 -8.84 28.45
C LYS A 38 -4.08 -9.52 27.19
N LYS A 39 -4.77 -10.66 27.32
CA LYS A 39 -5.44 -11.33 26.19
C LYS A 39 -6.56 -10.46 25.62
N ALA A 40 -7.38 -9.85 26.48
CA ALA A 40 -8.47 -8.98 26.06
C ALA A 40 -7.95 -7.72 25.35
N GLU A 41 -6.92 -7.09 25.91
CA GLU A 41 -6.23 -5.93 25.34
C GLU A 41 -5.65 -6.25 23.95
N LEU A 42 -4.88 -7.34 23.84
CA LEU A 42 -4.32 -7.76 22.55
C LEU A 42 -5.41 -8.11 21.53
N SER A 43 -6.48 -8.79 21.96
CA SER A 43 -7.60 -9.11 21.07
C SER A 43 -8.33 -7.86 20.58
N ALA A 44 -8.49 -6.85 21.44
CA ALA A 44 -9.09 -5.58 21.06
C ALA A 44 -8.22 -4.83 20.05
N GLU A 45 -6.90 -4.79 20.27
CA GLU A 45 -5.94 -4.16 19.36
C GLU A 45 -5.93 -4.85 17.99
N VAL A 46 -5.85 -6.18 17.96
CA VAL A 46 -5.90 -6.95 16.71
C VAL A 46 -7.21 -6.71 15.96
N LYS A 47 -8.36 -6.69 16.66
CA LYS A 47 -9.67 -6.40 16.04
C LYS A 47 -9.72 -4.99 15.47
N LYS A 48 -9.20 -4.00 16.21
CA LYS A 48 -9.14 -2.61 15.77
C LYS A 48 -8.28 -2.49 14.51
N GLN A 49 -7.08 -3.07 14.52
CA GLN A 49 -6.19 -3.05 13.36
C GLN A 49 -6.83 -3.75 12.15
N ALA A 50 -7.43 -4.92 12.35
CA ALA A 50 -8.15 -5.63 11.29
C ALA A 50 -9.28 -4.77 10.71
N SER A 51 -10.08 -4.11 11.55
CA SER A 51 -11.16 -3.23 11.11
C SER A 51 -10.64 -2.03 10.29
N LEU A 52 -9.54 -1.39 10.73
CA LEU A 52 -8.93 -0.27 10.00
C LEU A 52 -8.40 -0.73 8.63
N THR A 53 -7.74 -1.89 8.58
CA THR A 53 -7.28 -2.49 7.32
C THR A 53 -8.45 -2.80 6.40
N HIS A 54 -9.54 -3.42 6.90
CA HIS A 54 -10.72 -3.70 6.11
C HIS A 54 -11.38 -2.43 5.54
N GLN A 55 -11.51 -1.38 6.35
CA GLN A 55 -12.04 -0.10 5.88
C GLN A 55 -11.16 0.53 4.80
N THR A 56 -9.85 0.47 4.99
CA THR A 56 -8.87 0.99 4.00
C THR A 56 -8.97 0.23 2.68
N LEU A 57 -9.04 -1.11 2.72
CA LEU A 57 -9.18 -1.94 1.53
C LEU A 57 -10.50 -1.67 0.80
N ALA A 58 -11.61 -1.56 1.53
CA ALA A 58 -12.91 -1.25 0.95
C ALA A 58 -12.91 0.14 0.28
N ALA A 59 -12.24 1.12 0.87
CA ALA A 59 -12.05 2.43 0.25
C ALA A 59 -11.24 2.32 -1.06
N TYR A 60 -10.11 1.61 -1.05
CA TYR A 60 -9.31 1.40 -2.26
C TYR A 60 -10.09 0.68 -3.36
N GLU A 61 -10.87 -0.35 -3.03
CA GLU A 61 -11.72 -1.04 -3.99
C GLU A 61 -12.74 -0.09 -4.64
N TYR A 62 -13.41 0.74 -3.84
CA TYR A 62 -14.35 1.74 -4.34
C TYR A 62 -13.65 2.76 -5.26
N HIS A 63 -12.50 3.27 -4.85
CA HIS A 63 -11.74 4.25 -5.63
C HIS A 63 -11.21 3.66 -6.94
N LEU A 64 -10.66 2.44 -6.92
CA LEU A 64 -10.20 1.74 -8.13
C LEU A 64 -11.35 1.41 -9.07
N THR A 65 -12.52 1.06 -8.55
CA THR A 65 -13.73 0.85 -9.36
C THR A 65 -14.14 2.14 -10.08
N SER A 66 -14.09 3.27 -9.38
CA SER A 66 -14.38 4.59 -9.97
C SER A 66 -13.34 4.99 -11.03
N LEU A 67 -12.06 4.72 -10.77
CA LEU A 67 -10.98 4.91 -11.73
C LEU A 67 -11.20 4.06 -12.99
N ALA A 68 -11.50 2.77 -12.82
CA ALA A 68 -11.76 1.85 -13.92
C ALA A 68 -12.96 2.29 -14.77
N HIS A 69 -14.03 2.77 -14.13
CA HIS A 69 -15.20 3.32 -14.83
C HIS A 69 -14.82 4.57 -15.64
N THR A 70 -14.05 5.48 -15.06
CA THR A 70 -13.61 6.72 -15.71
C THR A 70 -12.70 6.42 -16.90
N LEU A 71 -11.67 5.58 -16.71
CA LEU A 71 -10.81 5.10 -17.79
C LEU A 71 -11.63 4.45 -18.91
N SER A 72 -12.55 3.56 -18.57
CA SER A 72 -13.39 2.88 -19.56
C SER A 72 -14.27 3.85 -20.36
N LYS A 73 -14.72 4.94 -19.74
CA LYS A 73 -15.50 5.98 -20.41
C LYS A 73 -14.63 6.81 -21.35
N GLU A 74 -13.50 7.32 -20.86
CA GLU A 74 -12.59 8.16 -21.64
C GLU A 74 -11.95 7.42 -22.81
N LEU A 75 -11.60 6.14 -22.63
CA LEU A 75 -10.95 5.34 -23.67
C LEU A 75 -11.89 4.83 -24.76
N LYS A 76 -13.22 4.90 -24.57
CA LYS A 76 -14.21 4.48 -25.59
C LYS A 76 -14.40 5.49 -26.72
N ALA A 77 -14.14 6.77 -26.48
CA ALA A 77 -14.33 7.80 -27.50
C ALA A 77 -13.31 7.63 -28.63
N PRO A 78 -13.66 7.91 -29.90
CA PRO A 78 -12.69 7.88 -30.99
C PRO A 78 -11.56 8.90 -30.75
N PRO A 79 -10.32 8.63 -31.23
CA PRO A 79 -9.23 9.60 -31.13
C PRO A 79 -9.57 10.90 -31.83
N GLN A 80 -9.24 12.02 -31.19
CA GLN A 80 -9.39 13.35 -31.76
C GLN A 80 -8.04 13.81 -32.33
N ALA A 81 -8.06 14.58 -33.43
CA ALA A 81 -6.84 14.94 -34.16
C ALA A 81 -5.82 15.69 -33.27
N TYR A 82 -6.28 16.56 -32.38
CA TYR A 82 -5.42 17.34 -31.49
C TYR A 82 -4.71 16.48 -30.43
N GLU A 83 -5.22 15.28 -30.12
CA GLU A 83 -4.62 14.42 -29.09
C GLU A 83 -3.27 13.88 -29.51
N THR A 84 -3.06 13.67 -30.82
CA THR A 84 -1.74 13.29 -31.32
C THR A 84 -0.72 14.40 -31.09
N LEU A 85 -1.10 15.66 -31.34
CA LEU A 85 -0.24 16.81 -31.10
C LEU A 85 0.06 16.99 -29.61
N HIS A 86 -0.94 16.81 -28.75
CA HIS A 86 -0.76 16.89 -27.30
C HIS A 86 0.11 15.76 -26.76
N PHE A 87 -0.03 14.55 -27.30
CA PHE A 87 0.86 13.44 -26.98
C PHE A 87 2.31 13.80 -27.34
N ASP A 88 2.54 14.26 -28.57
CA ASP A 88 3.90 14.60 -29.04
C ASP A 88 4.51 15.81 -28.30
N ALA A 89 3.68 16.65 -27.68
CA ALA A 89 4.14 17.76 -26.83
C ALA A 89 4.51 17.34 -25.41
N LEU A 90 4.02 16.19 -24.92
CA LEU A 90 4.26 15.71 -23.56
C LEU A 90 5.25 14.56 -23.49
N PHE A 91 5.37 13.80 -24.56
CA PHE A 91 6.19 12.59 -24.61
C PHE A 91 7.24 12.70 -25.71
N GLU A 92 8.37 12.05 -25.49
CA GLU A 92 9.45 11.95 -26.45
C GLU A 92 9.97 10.52 -26.52
N LYS A 93 10.57 10.18 -27.66
CA LYS A 93 11.28 8.92 -27.84
C LYS A 93 12.72 9.09 -27.41
N ASN A 94 13.11 8.40 -26.35
CA ASN A 94 14.47 8.47 -25.82
C ASN A 94 15.47 7.69 -26.70
N ALA A 95 16.76 7.87 -26.42
CA ALA A 95 17.85 7.21 -27.16
C ALA A 95 17.80 5.67 -27.08
N ASP A 96 17.19 5.12 -26.02
CA ASP A 96 16.96 3.69 -25.82
C ASP A 96 15.72 3.16 -26.57
N GLY A 97 15.03 4.03 -27.31
CA GLY A 97 13.90 3.71 -28.17
C GLY A 97 12.55 3.67 -27.45
N VAL A 98 12.53 3.84 -26.12
CA VAL A 98 11.31 3.90 -25.30
C VAL A 98 10.71 5.30 -25.38
N TRP A 99 9.38 5.40 -25.39
CA TRP A 99 8.74 6.70 -25.19
C TRP A 99 8.47 6.96 -23.71
N ARG A 100 8.84 8.16 -23.27
CA ARG A 100 8.62 8.64 -21.90
C ARG A 100 8.14 10.08 -21.91
N ASN A 101 7.72 10.60 -20.76
CA ASN A 101 7.49 12.04 -20.59
C ASN A 101 8.76 12.80 -20.97
N GLN A 102 8.58 13.97 -21.58
CA GLN A 102 9.66 14.91 -21.81
C GLN A 102 10.22 15.37 -20.46
N ARG A 103 11.51 15.12 -20.25
CA ARG A 103 12.12 15.30 -18.92
C ARG A 103 12.05 16.75 -18.44
N ASP A 104 12.17 17.71 -19.34
CA ASP A 104 12.27 19.14 -18.99
C ASP A 104 10.96 19.74 -18.45
N ILE A 105 9.81 19.11 -18.75
CA ILE A 105 8.49 19.60 -18.34
C ILE A 105 7.79 18.65 -17.35
N TYR A 106 8.38 17.48 -17.08
CA TYR A 106 7.80 16.47 -16.21
C TYR A 106 8.06 16.75 -14.72
N ASN A 107 7.03 16.65 -13.89
CA ASN A 107 7.15 16.64 -12.44
C ASN A 107 6.43 15.45 -11.80
N GLY A 108 7.17 14.36 -11.60
CA GLY A 108 6.65 13.12 -11.01
C GLY A 108 6.07 13.21 -9.60
N ASN A 109 6.24 14.34 -8.90
CA ASN A 109 5.55 14.55 -7.62
C ASN A 109 4.05 14.87 -7.81
N ASN A 110 3.68 15.38 -8.99
CA ASN A 110 2.35 15.92 -9.27
C ASN A 110 1.66 15.25 -10.46
N GLU A 111 2.41 14.52 -11.30
CA GLU A 111 1.87 13.88 -12.49
C GLU A 111 2.46 12.48 -12.70
N ALA A 112 1.72 11.63 -13.38
CA ALA A 112 2.11 10.28 -13.73
C ALA A 112 3.15 10.27 -14.85
N GLY A 113 4.14 9.39 -14.67
CA GLY A 113 5.06 8.98 -15.70
C GLY A 113 4.40 8.00 -16.66
N VAL A 114 4.85 8.00 -17.91
CA VAL A 114 4.45 7.06 -18.95
C VAL A 114 5.71 6.38 -19.47
N PHE A 115 5.62 5.06 -19.62
CA PHE A 115 6.62 4.21 -20.26
C PHE A 115 5.95 3.45 -21.39
N ILE A 116 6.47 3.57 -22.61
CA ILE A 116 5.98 2.82 -23.77
C ILE A 116 7.19 2.14 -24.44
N PRO A 117 7.25 0.80 -24.43
CA PRO A 117 8.42 0.08 -24.88
C PRO A 117 8.64 0.20 -26.40
N PRO A 118 9.88 -0.01 -26.89
CA PRO A 118 10.26 0.30 -28.27
C PRO A 118 9.54 -0.53 -29.33
N HIS A 119 8.99 -1.69 -28.96
CA HIS A 119 8.29 -2.59 -29.87
C HIS A 119 6.83 -2.15 -30.14
N VAL A 120 6.28 -1.25 -29.32
CA VAL A 120 4.91 -0.74 -29.48
C VAL A 120 4.85 0.25 -30.64
N LYS A 121 3.98 -0.04 -31.61
CA LYS A 121 3.72 0.88 -32.74
C LYS A 121 2.69 1.94 -32.33
N LEU A 122 3.14 3.19 -32.21
CA LEU A 122 2.28 4.32 -31.87
C LEU A 122 1.40 4.77 -33.04
N THR A 123 0.20 4.24 -33.11
CA THR A 123 -0.90 4.78 -33.94
C THR A 123 -1.58 5.96 -33.23
N ALA A 124 -2.43 6.71 -33.94
CA ALA A 124 -3.26 7.76 -33.32
C ALA A 124 -4.13 7.21 -32.18
N GLN A 125 -4.63 5.98 -32.31
CA GLN A 125 -5.38 5.28 -31.26
C GLN A 125 -4.52 5.03 -30.03
N LYS A 126 -3.29 4.55 -30.19
CA LYS A 126 -2.38 4.29 -29.07
C LYS A 126 -1.93 5.57 -28.38
N LYS A 127 -1.60 6.62 -29.15
CA LYS A 127 -1.27 7.94 -28.59
C LYS A 127 -2.42 8.50 -27.77
N SER A 128 -3.64 8.45 -28.30
CA SER A 128 -4.85 8.87 -27.58
C SER A 128 -5.08 8.03 -26.32
N LEU A 129 -4.89 6.72 -26.38
CA LEU A 129 -4.97 5.83 -25.21
C LEU A 129 -4.02 6.28 -24.10
N HIS A 130 -2.72 6.39 -24.38
CA HIS A 130 -1.74 6.77 -23.36
C HIS A 130 -1.94 8.19 -22.83
N LEU A 131 -2.29 9.15 -23.70
CA LEU A 131 -2.59 10.53 -23.29
C LEU A 131 -3.79 10.58 -22.35
N ARG A 132 -4.91 9.94 -22.71
CA ARG A 132 -6.12 9.92 -21.88
C ARG A 132 -5.90 9.17 -20.58
N SER A 133 -5.23 8.02 -20.64
CA SER A 133 -4.84 7.28 -19.45
C SER A 133 -4.01 8.13 -18.50
N LYS A 134 -2.98 8.80 -18.99
CA LYS A 134 -2.19 9.75 -18.18
C LYS A 134 -3.07 10.79 -17.52
N ARG A 135 -3.92 11.49 -18.27
CA ARG A 135 -4.81 12.54 -17.73
C ARG A 135 -5.74 12.04 -16.63
N VAL A 136 -6.31 10.85 -16.82
CA VAL A 136 -7.20 10.25 -15.81
C VAL A 136 -6.40 9.86 -14.57
N ILE A 137 -5.21 9.29 -14.74
CA ILE A 137 -4.33 8.94 -13.62
C ILE A 137 -3.84 10.20 -12.89
N ASP A 138 -3.44 11.26 -13.59
CA ASP A 138 -3.05 12.55 -13.02
C ASP A 138 -4.19 13.16 -12.18
N ALA A 139 -5.42 13.12 -12.69
CA ALA A 139 -6.58 13.60 -11.95
C ALA A 139 -6.85 12.75 -10.70
N PHE A 140 -6.74 11.43 -10.82
CA PHE A 140 -6.97 10.50 -9.71
C PHE A 140 -5.87 10.58 -8.64
N SER A 141 -4.61 10.71 -9.05
CA SER A 141 -3.46 10.77 -8.14
C SER A 141 -3.49 11.99 -7.24
N SER A 142 -4.04 13.11 -7.72
CA SER A 142 -4.25 14.32 -6.91
C SER A 142 -5.12 14.09 -5.67
N ALA A 143 -5.93 13.02 -5.66
CA ALA A 143 -6.81 12.66 -4.55
C ALA A 143 -6.21 11.61 -3.60
N ILE A 144 -4.99 11.12 -3.84
CA ILE A 144 -4.32 10.14 -2.99
C ILE A 144 -3.74 10.87 -1.76
N PRO A 145 -4.25 10.62 -0.54
CA PRO A 145 -3.81 11.36 0.64
C PRO A 145 -2.54 10.80 1.29
N SER A 146 -2.17 9.56 0.96
CA SER A 146 -1.03 8.87 1.57
C SER A 146 0.27 9.26 0.89
N SER A 147 1.29 9.58 1.69
CA SER A 147 2.65 9.84 1.19
C SER A 147 3.33 8.61 0.58
N THR A 148 2.77 7.42 0.78
CA THR A 148 3.23 6.16 0.16
C THR A 148 2.25 5.65 -0.89
N GLY A 149 1.25 6.46 -1.24
CA GLY A 149 0.23 6.07 -2.20
C GLY A 149 0.79 6.06 -3.62
N ASN A 150 0.31 5.11 -4.41
CA ASN A 150 0.65 5.00 -5.82
C ASN A 150 -0.55 4.44 -6.60
N VAL A 151 -0.52 4.64 -7.91
CA VAL A 151 -1.52 4.10 -8.83
C VAL A 151 -0.83 3.79 -10.16
N TRP A 152 -1.07 2.58 -10.64
CA TRP A 152 -0.38 2.01 -11.78
C TRP A 152 -1.43 1.50 -12.76
N LEU A 153 -1.33 1.90 -14.02
CA LEU A 153 -2.06 1.31 -15.12
C LEU A 153 -1.08 0.55 -16.01
N LEU A 154 -1.21 -0.77 -15.98
CA LEU A 154 -0.43 -1.70 -16.77
C LEU A 154 -1.27 -2.16 -17.97
N THR A 155 -0.68 -2.12 -19.15
CA THR A 155 -1.36 -2.52 -20.39
C THR A 155 -0.80 -3.84 -20.92
N HIS A 156 -1.56 -4.54 -21.75
CA HIS A 156 -1.11 -5.82 -22.35
C HIS A 156 0.06 -5.66 -23.33
N ASP A 157 0.33 -4.45 -23.82
CA ASP A 157 1.47 -4.16 -24.70
C ASP A 157 2.71 -3.67 -23.93
N GLN A 158 2.78 -3.99 -22.64
CA GLN A 158 3.92 -3.69 -21.77
C GLN A 158 4.14 -2.18 -21.53
N SER A 159 3.14 -1.34 -21.82
CA SER A 159 3.18 0.08 -21.48
C SER A 159 2.66 0.33 -20.07
N GLU A 160 3.32 1.24 -19.35
CA GLU A 160 2.99 1.56 -17.96
C GLU A 160 2.68 3.05 -17.82
N ILE A 161 1.61 3.37 -17.09
CA ILE A 161 1.30 4.73 -16.65
C ILE A 161 1.29 4.71 -15.13
N ILE A 162 2.25 5.38 -14.51
CA ILE A 162 2.56 5.22 -13.09
C ILE A 162 2.61 6.58 -12.42
N PHE A 163 1.87 6.71 -11.33
CA PHE A 163 2.10 7.72 -10.34
C PHE A 163 2.54 7.04 -9.04
N ASP A 164 3.70 7.42 -8.51
CA ASP A 164 4.22 6.89 -7.26
C ASP A 164 4.89 8.01 -6.46
N HIS A 165 4.37 8.29 -5.26
CA HIS A 165 4.91 9.34 -4.39
C HIS A 165 6.33 9.06 -3.91
N LEU A 166 6.71 7.78 -3.75
CA LEU A 166 8.04 7.40 -3.27
C LEU A 166 9.06 7.40 -4.41
N TYR A 167 8.63 7.09 -5.62
CA TYR A 167 9.48 6.98 -6.81
C TYR A 167 8.96 7.87 -7.95
N PRO A 168 9.00 9.21 -7.80
CA PRO A 168 8.41 10.12 -8.79
C PRO A 168 9.05 10.01 -10.18
N ASN A 169 10.29 9.52 -10.28
CA ASN A 169 11.00 9.39 -11.55
C ASN A 169 11.06 7.94 -12.08
N PHE A 170 10.24 7.03 -11.53
CA PHE A 170 10.33 5.60 -11.78
C PHE A 170 10.40 5.22 -13.27
N VAL A 171 9.59 5.85 -14.13
CA VAL A 171 9.55 5.54 -15.57
C VAL A 171 10.88 5.77 -16.29
N PHE A 172 11.74 6.63 -15.76
CA PHE A 172 13.06 6.89 -16.32
C PHE A 172 14.12 5.89 -15.86
N GLU A 173 13.84 5.11 -14.82
CA GLU A 173 14.72 4.07 -14.30
C GLU A 173 14.43 2.70 -14.94
N MET A 174 13.30 2.58 -15.63
CA MET A 174 12.88 1.38 -16.34
C MET A 174 13.75 1.11 -17.57
N THR A 175 14.18 -0.14 -17.73
CA THR A 175 14.91 -0.60 -18.92
C THR A 175 13.96 -0.82 -20.10
N PRO A 176 14.42 -0.70 -21.36
CA PRO A 176 13.57 -0.89 -22.55
C PRO A 176 12.91 -2.26 -22.70
N ASP A 177 13.48 -3.27 -22.04
CA ASP A 177 13.06 -4.67 -22.03
C ASP A 177 12.24 -5.03 -20.78
N THR A 178 11.83 -4.04 -19.98
CA THR A 178 10.95 -4.25 -18.82
C THR A 178 9.69 -4.99 -19.25
N ASN A 179 9.49 -6.18 -18.69
CA ASN A 179 8.37 -7.05 -19.03
C ASN A 179 7.70 -7.62 -17.77
N TYR A 180 6.48 -7.17 -17.52
CA TYR A 180 5.64 -7.62 -16.41
C TYR A 180 4.56 -8.63 -16.83
N SER A 181 4.55 -9.11 -18.08
CA SER A 181 3.50 -10.00 -18.59
C SER A 181 3.43 -11.36 -17.89
N ASN A 182 4.50 -11.77 -17.22
CA ASN A 182 4.60 -13.06 -16.52
C ASN A 182 4.37 -12.91 -15.00
N THR A 183 3.91 -11.75 -14.55
CA THR A 183 3.67 -11.49 -13.14
C THR A 183 2.27 -11.96 -12.73
N PRO A 184 2.04 -12.34 -11.45
CA PRO A 184 0.73 -12.83 -11.01
C PRO A 184 -0.43 -11.82 -11.08
N TRP A 185 -0.14 -10.54 -11.31
CA TRP A 185 -1.13 -9.46 -11.35
C TRP A 185 -1.50 -9.01 -12.77
N MET A 186 -0.97 -9.68 -13.79
CA MET A 186 -1.40 -9.59 -15.19
C MET A 186 -2.26 -10.79 -15.59
#